data_AF-A0A7S0BLT1-F1
#
_entry.id   AF-A0A7S0BLT1-F1
#
_cell.length_a   1.000
_cell.length_b   1.000
_cell.length_c   1.000
_cell.angle_alpha   90.00
_cell.angle_beta   90.00
_cell.angle_gamma   90.00
#
_symmetry.space_group_name_H-M   'P 1'
#
loop_
_entity.id
_entity.type
_entity.pdbx_description
1 polymer ?
#
loop_
_entity_poly.entity_id
_entity_poly.type
_entity_poly.pdbx_seq_one_letter_code
_entity_poly.pdbx_strand_id
1 'polypeptide(L)'
;MLAVPVTSSGFGPKVSVEDLNGSLFTSDDPLWSLIQYEAQVGAANEPFLATELYGSVLQYPSLTDAVCVVLANKLGTGYMQATQWGELLQDAYSRDAQIRRCMRMDLMAVMERDP
;
A
#
# COMPACT_ATOMS: atom_id res chain seq x y z
N MET A 1 18.93 0.62 12.61
CA MET A 1 17.77 0.59 13.51
C MET A 1 16.87 1.74 13.08
N LEU A 2 15.96 1.49 12.13
CA LEU A 2 15.05 2.51 11.60
C LEU A 2 13.88 2.62 12.57
N ALA A 3 13.80 3.72 13.31
CA ALA A 3 12.59 4.09 14.02
C ALA A 3 11.57 4.50 12.96
N VAL A 4 10.46 3.77 12.88
CA VAL A 4 9.37 4.13 11.96
C VAL A 4 8.68 5.36 12.54
N PRO A 5 8.66 6.51 11.85
CA PRO A 5 7.95 7.68 12.33
C PRO A 5 6.44 7.40 12.24
N VAL A 6 5.77 7.31 13.38
CA VAL A 6 4.31 7.25 13.47
C VAL A 6 3.79 8.69 13.48
N THR A 7 3.90 9.42 12.37
CA THR A 7 3.24 10.71 12.21
C THR A 7 2.81 10.96 10.77
N SER A 8 1.50 10.88 10.52
CA SER A 8 0.75 12.00 9.96
C SER A 8 -0.75 11.68 10.15
N SER A 9 -1.59 12.68 10.07
CA SER A 9 -3.03 12.67 10.40
C SER A 9 -3.87 11.70 9.54
N GLY A 10 -3.73 10.39 9.76
CA GLY A 10 -4.49 9.34 9.07
C GLY A 10 -5.92 9.16 9.61
N PHE A 11 -6.68 8.28 8.94
CA PHE A 11 -8.12 8.05 9.12
C PHE A 11 -8.51 7.23 10.39
N GLY A 12 -7.69 7.23 11.46
CA GLY A 12 -7.94 6.40 12.64
C GLY A 12 -7.14 6.79 13.91
N PRO A 13 -7.41 6.15 15.06
CA PRO A 13 -6.66 6.32 16.29
C PRO A 13 -5.20 5.93 16.08
N LYS A 14 -4.33 6.54 16.87
CA LYS A 14 -2.89 6.33 16.80
C LYS A 14 -2.56 4.86 16.99
N VAL A 15 -1.94 4.27 15.98
CA VAL A 15 -1.31 2.96 16.04
C VAL A 15 -0.20 2.99 17.09
N SER A 16 -0.17 2.02 17.99
CA SER A 16 0.92 1.91 18.97
C SER A 16 2.20 1.41 18.30
N VAL A 17 3.34 1.80 18.85
CA VAL A 17 4.65 1.34 18.36
C VAL A 17 4.79 -0.18 18.53
N GLU A 18 4.15 -0.73 19.56
CA GLU A 18 4.10 -2.16 19.86
C GLU A 18 3.34 -2.96 18.78
N ASP A 19 2.15 -2.50 18.37
CA ASP A 19 1.34 -3.14 17.32
C ASP A 19 2.10 -3.17 15.98
N LEU A 20 2.73 -2.04 15.66
CA LEU A 20 3.53 -1.84 14.47
C LEU A 20 4.72 -2.80 14.42
N ASN A 21 5.54 -2.81 15.49
CA ASN A 21 6.71 -3.68 15.57
C ASN A 21 6.35 -5.16 15.50
N GLY A 22 5.26 -5.59 16.15
CA GLY A 22 4.81 -6.98 16.09
C GLY A 22 4.52 -7.45 14.67
N SER A 23 3.85 -6.62 13.87
CA SER A 23 3.54 -6.91 12.47
C SER A 23 4.78 -6.88 11.56
N LEU A 24 5.66 -5.89 11.77
CA LEU A 24 6.86 -5.70 10.96
C LEU A 24 7.88 -6.83 11.13
N PHE A 25 8.12 -7.31 12.35
CA PHE A 25 9.21 -8.26 12.63
C PHE A 25 8.84 -9.74 12.46
N THR A 26 7.56 -10.05 12.24
CA THR A 26 7.08 -11.44 12.08
C THR A 26 6.75 -11.82 10.64
N SER A 27 6.82 -10.86 9.70
CA SER A 27 6.47 -11.04 8.30
C SER A 27 7.70 -11.05 7.38
N ASP A 28 7.61 -11.79 6.28
CA ASP A 28 8.60 -11.79 5.20
C ASP A 28 8.62 -10.44 4.44
N ASP A 29 7.52 -9.65 4.51
CA ASP A 29 7.40 -8.31 3.93
C ASP A 29 6.88 -7.28 4.96
N PRO A 30 7.78 -6.66 5.75
CA PRO A 30 7.40 -5.69 6.77
C PRO A 30 6.61 -4.50 6.23
N LEU A 31 7.05 -3.90 5.11
CA LEU A 31 6.40 -2.71 4.56
C LEU A 31 4.94 -3.02 4.15
N TRP A 32 4.72 -4.16 3.52
CA TRP A 32 3.37 -4.54 3.11
C TRP A 32 2.48 -4.85 4.31
N SER A 33 3.02 -5.55 5.32
CA SER A 33 2.29 -5.83 6.57
C SER A 33 1.87 -4.56 7.30
N LEU A 34 2.74 -3.54 7.32
CA LEU A 34 2.39 -2.22 7.85
C LEU A 34 1.22 -1.58 7.09
N ILE A 35 1.28 -1.55 5.76
CA ILE A 35 0.23 -0.95 4.93
C ILE A 35 -1.11 -1.69 5.13
N GLN A 36 -1.10 -3.03 5.19
CA GLN A 36 -2.32 -3.79 5.48
C GLN A 36 -2.88 -3.46 6.86
N TYR A 37 -2.03 -3.37 7.87
CA TYR A 37 -2.46 -3.01 9.22
C TYR A 37 -3.08 -1.60 9.26
N GLU A 38 -2.42 -0.61 8.67
CA GLU A 38 -2.94 0.77 8.58
C GLU A 38 -4.28 0.82 7.84
N ALA A 39 -4.44 0.04 6.76
CA ALA A 39 -5.71 -0.05 6.03
C ALA A 39 -6.82 -0.75 6.85
N GLN A 40 -6.50 -1.77 7.65
CA GLN A 40 -7.46 -2.43 8.55
C GLN A 40 -7.96 -1.45 9.62
N VAL A 41 -7.02 -0.73 10.24
CA VAL A 41 -7.34 0.32 11.20
C VAL A 41 -8.18 1.40 10.52
N GLY A 42 -7.77 1.91 9.37
CA GLY A 42 -8.54 2.92 8.62
C GLY A 42 -9.97 2.48 8.30
N ALA A 43 -10.16 1.24 7.83
CA ALA A 43 -11.48 0.71 7.49
C ALA A 43 -12.38 0.53 8.73
N ALA A 44 -11.81 0.16 9.87
CA ALA A 44 -12.55 0.03 11.12
C ALA A 44 -13.02 1.39 11.68
N ASN A 45 -12.22 2.45 11.47
CA ASN A 45 -12.47 3.76 12.04
C ASN A 45 -13.29 4.68 11.14
N GLU A 46 -13.17 4.52 9.81
CA GLU A 46 -13.93 5.28 8.83
C GLU A 46 -14.72 4.31 7.92
N PRO A 47 -15.92 3.88 8.34
CA PRO A 47 -16.73 2.91 7.60
C PRO A 47 -17.06 3.35 6.17
N PHE A 48 -17.13 4.66 5.90
CA PHE A 48 -17.37 5.18 4.56
C PHE A 48 -16.22 4.88 3.59
N LEU A 49 -14.99 4.79 4.09
CA LEU A 49 -13.80 4.44 3.30
C LEU A 49 -13.48 2.94 3.31
N ALA A 50 -14.19 2.14 4.12
CA ALA A 50 -13.90 0.72 4.29
C ALA A 50 -13.94 -0.06 2.95
N THR A 51 -14.92 0.23 2.08
CA THR A 51 -15.01 -0.40 0.76
C THR A 51 -13.80 -0.07 -0.11
N GLU A 52 -13.32 1.17 -0.07
CA GLU A 52 -12.15 1.55 -0.86
C GLU A 52 -10.84 0.99 -0.30
N LEU A 53 -10.66 1.00 1.01
CA LEU A 53 -9.49 0.38 1.64
C LEU A 53 -9.45 -1.14 1.40
N TYR A 54 -10.63 -1.78 1.39
CA TYR A 54 -10.72 -3.18 0.98
C TYR A 54 -10.38 -3.37 -0.50
N GLY A 55 -10.97 -2.56 -1.37
CA GLY A 55 -10.84 -2.62 -2.82
C GLY A 55 -9.45 -2.25 -3.35
N SER A 56 -8.65 -1.51 -2.59
CA SER A 56 -7.32 -1.03 -2.99
C SER A 56 -6.16 -1.69 -2.23
N VAL A 57 -6.38 -2.19 -1.01
CA VAL A 57 -5.31 -2.73 -0.16
C VAL A 57 -5.66 -4.12 0.38
N LEU A 58 -6.74 -4.26 1.16
CA LEU A 58 -6.92 -5.43 2.04
C LEU A 58 -7.20 -6.74 1.30
N GLN A 59 -7.77 -6.68 0.09
CA GLN A 59 -8.04 -7.88 -0.69
C GLN A 59 -6.82 -8.44 -1.44
N TYR A 60 -5.72 -7.69 -1.47
CA TYR A 60 -4.55 -8.05 -2.28
C TYR A 60 -3.48 -8.80 -1.46
N PRO A 61 -2.78 -9.77 -2.07
CA PRO A 61 -1.76 -10.55 -1.37
C PRO A 61 -0.42 -9.81 -1.26
N SER A 62 -0.14 -8.82 -2.13
CA SER A 62 1.13 -8.11 -2.14
C SER A 62 0.99 -6.61 -2.42
N LEU A 63 2.00 -5.85 -2.02
CA LEU A 63 2.12 -4.43 -2.33
C LEU A 63 2.07 -4.16 -3.84
N THR A 64 2.70 -5.02 -4.64
CA THR A 64 2.76 -4.83 -6.09
C THR A 64 1.37 -4.93 -6.72
N ASP A 65 0.56 -5.88 -6.25
CA ASP A 65 -0.81 -6.07 -6.74
C ASP A 65 -1.72 -4.90 -6.33
N ALA A 66 -1.59 -4.44 -5.08
CA ALA A 66 -2.33 -3.28 -4.58
C ALA A 66 -2.01 -2.01 -5.40
N VAL A 67 -0.72 -1.71 -5.61
CA VAL A 67 -0.32 -0.55 -6.42
C VAL A 67 -0.76 -0.71 -7.88
N CYS A 68 -0.72 -1.93 -8.43
CA CYS A 68 -1.22 -2.21 -9.78
C CYS A 68 -2.67 -1.77 -9.94
N VAL A 69 -3.55 -2.14 -9.01
CA VAL A 69 -4.97 -1.78 -9.05
C VAL A 69 -5.18 -0.29 -8.83
N VAL A 70 -4.49 0.30 -7.87
CA VAL A 70 -4.60 1.75 -7.60
C VAL A 70 -4.22 2.55 -8.86
N LEU A 71 -3.14 2.19 -9.53
CA LEU A 71 -2.71 2.84 -10.77
C LEU A 71 -3.68 2.56 -11.93
N ALA A 72 -4.10 1.31 -12.11
CA ALA A 72 -5.04 0.92 -13.14
C ALA A 72 -6.36 1.70 -13.05
N ASN A 73 -6.92 1.83 -11.85
CA ASN A 73 -8.14 2.60 -11.60
C ASN A 73 -7.95 4.09 -11.85
N LYS A 74 -6.77 4.65 -11.51
CA LYS A 74 -6.46 6.07 -11.75
C LYS A 74 -6.20 6.40 -13.22
N LEU A 75 -5.65 5.46 -13.99
CA LEU A 75 -5.32 5.64 -15.41
C LEU A 75 -6.48 5.25 -16.35
N GLY A 76 -7.47 4.52 -15.83
CA GLY A 76 -8.65 4.10 -16.58
C GLY A 76 -9.43 5.27 -17.19
N THR A 77 -9.80 5.12 -18.47
CA THR A 77 -10.62 6.08 -19.22
C THR A 77 -11.61 5.33 -20.13
N GLY A 78 -12.48 6.07 -20.84
CA GLY A 78 -13.34 5.48 -21.86
C GLY A 78 -12.59 4.86 -23.06
N TYR A 79 -11.33 5.22 -23.27
CA TYR A 79 -10.49 4.68 -24.35
C TYR A 79 -9.72 3.43 -23.94
N MET A 80 -9.25 3.39 -22.69
CA MET A 80 -8.50 2.26 -22.14
C MET A 80 -8.99 2.00 -20.72
N GLN A 81 -9.60 0.84 -20.53
CA GLN A 81 -10.22 0.46 -19.26
C GLN A 81 -9.16 0.09 -18.21
N ALA A 82 -9.53 0.19 -16.93
CA ALA A 82 -8.64 -0.15 -15.82
C ALA A 82 -8.10 -1.59 -15.93
N THR A 83 -8.90 -2.55 -16.40
CA THR A 83 -8.45 -3.94 -16.62
C THR A 83 -7.28 -4.02 -17.60
N GLN A 84 -7.34 -3.26 -18.70
CA GLN A 84 -6.27 -3.23 -19.71
C GLN A 84 -4.99 -2.58 -19.15
N TRP A 85 -5.14 -1.55 -18.31
CA TRP A 85 -3.99 -0.98 -17.58
C TRP A 85 -3.39 -1.98 -16.59
N GLY A 86 -4.23 -2.74 -15.89
CA GLY A 86 -3.77 -3.78 -14.97
C GLY A 86 -2.92 -4.85 -15.68
N GLU A 87 -3.37 -5.35 -16.83
CA GLU A 87 -2.61 -6.30 -17.64
C GLU A 87 -1.25 -5.73 -18.07
N LEU A 88 -1.22 -4.49 -18.56
CA LEU A 88 0.02 -3.83 -18.98
C LEU A 88 1.01 -3.62 -17.83
N LEU A 89 0.52 -3.19 -16.67
CA LEU A 89 1.34 -2.97 -15.48
C LEU A 89 1.92 -4.29 -14.95
N GLN A 90 1.12 -5.36 -14.92
CA GLN A 90 1.61 -6.68 -14.51
C GLN A 90 2.69 -7.22 -15.46
N ASP A 91 2.50 -7.08 -16.78
CA ASP A 91 3.53 -7.43 -17.77
C ASP A 91 4.82 -6.63 -17.54
N ALA A 92 4.72 -5.31 -17.32
CA ALA A 92 5.88 -4.48 -17.02
C ALA A 92 6.61 -4.92 -15.74
N TYR A 93 5.88 -5.19 -14.65
CA TYR A 93 6.47 -5.68 -13.40
C TYR A 93 7.14 -7.04 -13.60
N SER A 94 6.57 -7.94 -14.41
CA SER A 94 7.17 -9.25 -14.68
C SER A 94 8.51 -9.15 -15.43
N ARG A 95 8.66 -8.14 -16.29
CA ARG A 95 9.84 -7.94 -17.14
C ARG A 95 11.00 -7.23 -16.44
N ASP A 96 10.70 -6.36 -15.48
CA ASP A 96 11.73 -5.62 -14.76
C ASP A 96 11.45 -5.56 -13.24
N ALA A 97 12.22 -6.35 -12.49
CA ALA A 97 12.17 -6.36 -11.04
C ALA A 97 12.61 -5.03 -10.39
N GLN A 98 13.34 -4.16 -11.10
CA GLN A 98 13.71 -2.84 -10.60
C GLN A 98 12.50 -1.96 -10.38
N ILE A 99 11.43 -2.11 -11.19
CA ILE A 99 10.22 -1.30 -11.02
C ILE A 99 9.60 -1.53 -9.63
N ARG A 100 9.49 -2.80 -9.20
CA ARG A 100 9.01 -3.16 -7.86
C ARG A 100 9.93 -2.62 -6.76
N ARG A 101 11.24 -2.66 -6.99
CA ARG A 101 12.22 -2.13 -6.03
C ARG A 101 12.10 -0.63 -5.88
N CYS A 102 12.06 0.12 -6.99
CA CYS A 102 11.94 1.58 -7.00
C CYS A 102 10.65 2.02 -6.31
N MET A 103 9.51 1.38 -6.60
CA MET A 103 8.24 1.64 -5.92
C MET A 103 8.36 1.58 -4.39
N ARG A 104 9.05 0.58 -3.85
CA ARG A 104 9.26 0.46 -2.39
C ARG A 104 10.19 1.54 -1.86
N MET A 105 11.24 1.88 -2.62
CA MET A 105 12.13 2.98 -2.26
C MET A 105 11.41 4.32 -2.23
N ASP A 106 10.47 4.54 -3.15
CA ASP A 106 9.66 5.77 -3.19
C ASP A 106 8.75 5.88 -1.97
N LEU A 107 8.08 4.79 -1.58
CA LEU A 107 7.26 4.75 -0.35
C LEU A 107 8.12 5.01 0.90
N MET A 108 9.26 4.34 1.02
CA MET A 108 10.17 4.55 2.14
C MET A 108 10.73 5.97 2.18
N ALA A 109 11.03 6.55 1.01
CA ALA A 109 11.53 7.92 0.92
C ALA A 109 10.48 8.94 1.39
N VAL A 110 9.19 8.71 1.10
CA VAL A 110 8.10 9.54 1.64
C VAL A 110 8.02 9.39 3.15
N MET A 111 8.00 8.16 3.68
CA MET A 111 7.95 7.91 5.12
C MET A 111 9.13 8.54 5.90
N GLU A 112 10.33 8.60 5.30
CA GLU A 112 11.52 9.16 5.94
C GLU A 112 11.56 10.70 5.89
N ARG A 113 11.04 11.30 4.81
CA ARG A 113 11.28 12.70 4.48
C ARG A 113 10.08 13.61 4.71
N ASP A 114 8.86 13.07 4.79
CA ASP A 114 7.63 13.83 5.01
C ASP A 114 7.20 13.72 6.50
N PRO A 115 7.31 14.81 7.30
CA PRO A 115 7.13 14.78 8.76
C PRO A 115 5.68 14.72 9.26
#